data_AF-A0AAD5MQ58-F1
#
_entry.id   AF-A0AAD5MQ58-F1
#
_cell.length_a   1.000
_cell.length_b   1.000
_cell.length_c   1.000
_cell.angle_alpha   90.00
_cell.angle_beta   90.00
_cell.angle_gamma   90.00
#
_symmetry.space_group_name_H-M   'P 1'
#
loop_
_entity.id
_entity.type
_entity.pdbx_description
1 polymer ?
#
loop_
_entity_poly.entity_id
_entity_poly.type
_entity_poly.pdbx_seq_one_letter_code
_entity_poly.pdbx_strand_id
1 'polypeptide(L)'
;MDGLLISVTEQGVSPRPPVLFPSRSIDAIVYSSPHIYLLTRDEITIISLEDSRVSQTLRAEQIEVLCSLDGSVFISTACNLYQVHMVSIERQADALFKCGKFDEALSVYEKRLRKHFDADCMSIFIVLKKKVAFTSIEKGEYEKVADILISAEVNPEESQ
;
A
#
# COMPACT_ATOMS: atom_id res chain seq x y z
N MET A 1 -8.19 -31.24 10.20
CA MET A 1 -6.78 -31.63 10.38
C MET A 1 -5.96 -30.44 9.91
N ASP A 2 -5.60 -29.57 10.84
CA ASP A 2 -4.83 -28.37 10.53
C ASP A 2 -3.37 -28.79 10.41
N GLY A 3 -2.93 -29.04 9.18
CA GLY A 3 -1.53 -29.35 8.90
C GLY A 3 -0.67 -28.12 9.20
N LEU A 4 0.18 -28.19 10.21
CA LEU A 4 1.25 -27.21 10.42
C LEU A 4 2.21 -27.29 9.21
N LEU A 5 2.10 -26.34 8.28
CA LEU A 5 3.08 -26.15 7.22
C LEU A 5 4.29 -25.45 7.84
N ILE A 6 5.32 -26.25 8.17
CA ILE A 6 6.61 -25.72 8.61
C ILE A 6 7.48 -25.54 7.35
N SER A 7 7.67 -24.30 6.91
CA SER A 7 8.69 -23.96 5.91
C SER A 7 10.02 -23.87 6.62
N VAL A 8 11.02 -24.66 6.26
CA VAL A 8 12.32 -24.72 6.96
C VAL A 8 13.44 -24.60 5.93
N THR A 9 14.47 -23.80 6.19
CA THR A 9 15.74 -23.86 5.44
C THR A 9 16.60 -25.02 5.95
N GLU A 10 17.73 -25.34 5.29
CA GLU A 10 18.68 -26.37 5.76
C GLU A 10 19.19 -26.14 7.21
N GLN A 11 18.96 -24.96 7.77
CA GLN A 11 19.35 -24.55 9.13
C GLN A 11 18.22 -24.68 10.17
N GLY A 12 17.04 -25.22 9.83
CA GLY A 12 16.01 -25.47 10.84
C GLY A 12 15.08 -24.27 11.14
N VAL A 13 15.22 -23.15 10.43
CA VAL A 13 14.47 -21.91 10.71
C VAL A 13 13.50 -21.58 9.57
N SER A 14 12.25 -21.28 9.91
CA SER A 14 11.31 -20.66 8.97
C SER A 14 11.60 -19.17 8.86
N PRO A 15 12.02 -18.65 7.68
CA PRO A 15 12.26 -17.22 7.54
C PRO A 15 10.96 -16.41 7.49
N ARG A 16 9.81 -17.05 7.20
CA ARG A 16 8.50 -16.37 7.11
C ARG A 16 7.39 -17.33 7.57
N PRO A 17 6.68 -17.04 8.67
CA PRO A 17 5.55 -17.85 9.10
C PRO A 17 4.44 -17.84 8.02
N PRO A 18 3.72 -18.96 7.83
CA PRO A 18 2.59 -18.99 6.91
C PRO A 18 1.53 -17.96 7.31
N VAL A 19 0.93 -17.30 6.32
CA VAL A 19 -0.20 -16.40 6.55
C VAL A 19 -1.41 -17.26 6.91
N LEU A 20 -1.82 -17.19 8.18
CA LEU A 20 -2.99 -17.90 8.69
C LEU A 20 -4.25 -17.12 8.33
N PHE A 21 -5.12 -17.72 7.54
CA PHE A 21 -6.46 -17.17 7.30
C PHE A 21 -7.41 -17.64 8.41
N PRO A 22 -8.25 -16.75 8.95
CA PRO A 22 -9.37 -17.18 9.77
C PRO A 22 -10.21 -18.17 8.96
N SER A 23 -10.80 -19.17 9.61
CA SER A 23 -11.40 -20.43 9.11
C SER A 23 -12.46 -20.32 7.98
N ARG A 24 -12.16 -19.58 6.92
CA ARG A 24 -13.01 -19.26 5.77
C ARG A 24 -12.47 -19.98 4.56
N SER A 25 -13.36 -20.53 3.73
CA SER A 25 -12.97 -21.12 2.45
C SER A 25 -12.48 -20.02 1.51
N ILE A 26 -11.34 -20.26 0.88
CA ILE A 26 -10.85 -19.43 -0.22
C ILE A 26 -11.54 -19.94 -1.49
N ASP A 27 -12.31 -19.07 -2.13
CA ASP A 27 -13.09 -19.41 -3.32
C ASP A 27 -12.25 -19.25 -4.60
N ALA A 28 -11.32 -18.28 -4.62
CA ALA A 28 -10.39 -18.08 -5.73
C ALA A 28 -9.07 -17.42 -5.29
N ILE A 29 -8.01 -17.64 -6.08
CA ILE A 29 -6.70 -16.99 -5.92
C ILE A 29 -6.22 -16.46 -7.27
N VAL A 30 -5.72 -15.23 -7.28
CA VAL A 30 -5.10 -14.61 -8.44
C VAL A 30 -3.76 -14.00 -8.05
N TYR A 31 -2.73 -14.28 -8.85
CA TYR A 31 -1.43 -13.64 -8.74
C TYR A 31 -1.31 -12.52 -9.78
N SER A 32 -0.88 -11.35 -9.33
CA SER A 32 -0.48 -10.24 -10.18
C SER A 32 0.62 -9.46 -9.47
N SER A 33 1.86 -9.68 -9.87
CA SER A 33 3.06 -9.14 -9.22
C SER A 33 2.94 -7.65 -8.88
N PRO A 34 3.31 -7.21 -7.67
CA PRO A 34 3.86 -8.00 -6.55
C PRO A 34 2.79 -8.55 -5.58
N HIS A 35 1.53 -8.65 -5.99
CA HIS A 35 0.41 -8.96 -5.10
C HIS A 35 -0.25 -10.32 -5.39
N ILE A 36 -0.81 -10.92 -4.34
CA ILE A 36 -1.75 -12.04 -4.42
C ILE A 36 -3.12 -11.54 -3.94
N TYR A 37 -4.15 -11.88 -4.69
CA TYR A 37 -5.54 -11.57 -4.42
C TYR A 37 -6.24 -12.87 -4.04
N LEU A 38 -6.87 -12.89 -2.89
CA LEU A 38 -7.66 -14.01 -2.39
C LEU A 38 -9.11 -13.58 -2.32
N LEU A 39 -9.98 -14.34 -2.96
CA LEU A 39 -11.42 -14.19 -2.83
C LEU A 39 -11.93 -15.17 -1.77
N THR A 40 -12.72 -14.65 -0.85
CA THR A 40 -13.67 -15.43 -0.05
C THR A 40 -15.07 -14.88 -0.31
N ARG A 41 -16.11 -15.48 0.29
CA ARG A 41 -17.52 -15.15 0.02
C ARG A 41 -17.88 -13.66 0.02
N ASP A 42 -17.27 -12.87 0.90
CA ASP A 42 -17.65 -11.46 1.14
C ASP A 42 -16.48 -10.47 1.07
N GLU A 43 -15.26 -10.96 0.81
CA GLU A 43 -14.06 -10.12 0.83
C GLU A 43 -12.99 -10.59 -0.14
N ILE A 44 -12.28 -9.59 -0.68
CA ILE A 44 -11.02 -9.77 -1.39
C ILE A 44 -9.90 -9.34 -0.46
N THR A 45 -9.02 -10.28 -0.10
CA THR A 45 -7.82 -9.99 0.66
C THR A 45 -6.64 -9.88 -0.29
N ILE A 46 -5.89 -8.79 -0.18
CA ILE A 46 -4.71 -8.50 -0.99
C ILE A 46 -3.48 -8.63 -0.13
N ILE A 47 -2.53 -9.45 -0.58
CA ILE A 47 -1.27 -9.74 0.10
C ILE A 47 -0.14 -9.19 -0.76
N SER A 48 0.73 -8.38 -0.18
CA SER A 48 1.98 -7.99 -0.82
C SER A 48 3.03 -9.07 -0.58
N LEU A 49 3.69 -9.52 -1.63
CA LEU A 49 4.81 -10.46 -1.53
C LEU A 49 6.09 -9.79 -1.02
N GLU A 50 6.17 -8.47 -1.09
CA GLU A 50 7.33 -7.72 -0.61
C GLU A 50 7.51 -7.88 0.90
N ASP A 51 6.42 -7.73 1.66
CA ASP A 51 6.41 -7.86 3.12
C ASP A 51 5.66 -9.12 3.63
N SER A 52 5.09 -9.93 2.72
CA SER A 52 4.35 -11.16 3.04
C SER A 52 3.20 -10.92 4.03
N ARG A 53 2.58 -9.73 3.96
CA ARG A 53 1.49 -9.30 4.83
C ARG A 53 0.27 -8.94 4.03
N VAL A 54 -0.88 -9.06 4.67
CA VAL A 54 -2.13 -8.50 4.16
C VAL A 54 -1.95 -6.99 4.03
N SER A 55 -1.96 -6.50 2.79
CA SER A 55 -1.85 -5.08 2.47
C SER A 55 -3.19 -4.39 2.60
N GLN A 56 -4.25 -5.06 2.15
CA GLN A 56 -5.59 -4.49 2.14
C GLN A 56 -6.65 -5.60 2.11
N THR A 57 -7.82 -5.31 2.67
CA THR A 57 -9.02 -6.14 2.51
C THR A 57 -10.14 -5.26 1.96
N LEU A 58 -10.76 -5.70 0.88
CA LEU A 58 -11.90 -5.04 0.24
C LEU A 58 -13.14 -5.87 0.53
N ARG A 59 -14.14 -5.26 1.15
CA ARG A 59 -15.46 -5.89 1.30
C ARG A 59 -16.22 -5.74 0.00
N ALA A 60 -16.71 -6.83 -0.53
CA ALA A 60 -17.48 -6.85 -1.75
C ALA A 60 -18.41 -8.05 -1.70
N GLU A 61 -19.71 -7.77 -1.70
CA GLU A 61 -20.74 -8.79 -1.67
C GLU A 61 -20.99 -9.32 -3.08
N GLN A 62 -21.37 -10.59 -3.17
CA GLN A 62 -21.83 -11.22 -4.43
C GLN A 62 -20.78 -11.26 -5.55
N ILE A 63 -19.49 -11.37 -5.20
CA ILE A 63 -18.46 -11.65 -6.20
C ILE A 63 -18.58 -13.12 -6.63
N GLU A 64 -18.66 -13.32 -7.94
CA GLU A 64 -18.75 -14.65 -8.54
C GLU A 64 -17.42 -15.09 -9.16
N VAL A 65 -16.62 -14.13 -9.66
CA VAL A 65 -15.35 -14.41 -10.32
C VAL A 65 -14.29 -13.43 -9.87
N LEU A 66 -13.08 -13.96 -9.64
CA LEU A 66 -11.82 -13.22 -9.53
C LEU A 66 -10.85 -13.82 -10.55
N CYS A 67 -10.35 -13.01 -11.48
CA CYS A 67 -9.42 -13.47 -12.51
C CYS A 67 -8.34 -12.42 -12.84
N SER A 68 -7.26 -12.86 -13.48
CA SER A 68 -6.27 -11.98 -14.10
C SER A 68 -6.36 -12.12 -15.61
N LEU A 69 -6.48 -10.98 -16.30
CA LEU A 69 -6.50 -10.87 -17.77
C LEU A 69 -5.53 -9.75 -18.14
N ASP A 70 -4.54 -10.07 -18.98
CA ASP A 70 -3.51 -9.13 -19.44
C ASP A 70 -2.80 -8.37 -18.30
N GLY A 71 -2.54 -9.06 -17.19
CA GLY A 71 -1.88 -8.50 -16.01
C GLY A 71 -2.77 -7.57 -15.17
N SER A 72 -4.02 -7.38 -15.57
CA SER A 72 -5.03 -6.68 -14.78
C SER A 72 -5.91 -7.65 -14.02
N VAL A 73 -6.25 -7.31 -12.79
CA VAL A 73 -7.14 -8.12 -11.97
C VAL A 73 -8.57 -7.63 -12.17
N PHE A 74 -9.48 -8.56 -12.44
CA PHE A 74 -10.89 -8.29 -12.62
C PHE A 74 -11.72 -9.08 -11.63
N ILE A 75 -12.82 -8.47 -11.20
CA ILE A 75 -13.83 -9.12 -10.39
C ILE A 75 -15.19 -8.92 -11.06
N SER A 76 -16.02 -9.95 -11.05
CA SER A 76 -17.39 -9.82 -11.54
C SER A 76 -18.39 -10.18 -10.46
N THR A 77 -19.50 -9.47 -10.51
CA THR A 77 -20.77 -9.81 -9.86
C THR A 77 -21.74 -10.25 -10.95
N ALA A 78 -22.93 -10.72 -10.59
CA ALA A 78 -23.96 -11.13 -11.55
C ALA A 78 -24.28 -10.07 -12.63
N CYS A 79 -24.10 -8.77 -12.31
CA CYS A 79 -24.51 -7.67 -13.18
C CYS A 79 -23.37 -6.73 -13.60
N ASN A 80 -22.21 -6.79 -12.96
CA ASN A 80 -21.14 -5.80 -13.16
C ASN A 80 -19.77 -6.46 -13.21
N LEU A 81 -18.92 -5.95 -14.10
CA LEU A 81 -17.50 -6.26 -14.16
C LEU A 81 -16.71 -5.06 -13.64
N TYR A 82 -15.82 -5.29 -12.69
CA TYR A 82 -14.92 -4.28 -12.14
C TYR A 82 -13.47 -4.67 -12.39
N GLN A 83 -12.63 -3.67 -12.60
CA GLN A 83 -11.19 -3.83 -12.64
C GLN A 83 -10.60 -3.37 -11.30
N VAL A 84 -9.80 -4.23 -10.67
CA VAL A 84 -9.14 -3.97 -9.40
C VAL A 84 -7.78 -3.34 -9.68
N HIS A 85 -7.59 -2.11 -9.21
CA HIS A 85 -6.35 -1.35 -9.36
C HIS A 85 -5.84 -0.89 -8.00
N MET A 86 -4.52 -0.99 -7.81
CA MET A 86 -3.85 -0.32 -6.70
C MET A 86 -3.89 1.19 -6.93
N VAL A 87 -4.37 1.93 -5.94
CA VAL A 87 -4.31 3.39 -5.98
C VAL A 87 -2.85 3.81 -5.82
N SER A 88 -2.34 4.58 -6.78
CA SER A 88 -0.97 5.07 -6.72
C SER A 88 -0.75 5.96 -5.49
N ILE A 89 0.48 6.02 -4.98
CA ILE A 89 0.82 6.79 -3.77
C ILE A 89 0.53 8.27 -3.97
N GLU A 90 0.75 8.78 -5.18
CA GLU A 90 0.44 10.16 -5.58
C GLU A 90 -1.05 10.43 -5.39
N ARG A 91 -1.91 9.52 -5.86
CA ARG A 91 -3.37 9.67 -5.72
C ARG A 91 -3.83 9.53 -4.27
N GLN A 92 -3.20 8.65 -3.48
CA GLN A 92 -3.49 8.52 -2.05
C GLN A 92 -3.12 9.81 -1.29
N ALA A 93 -1.92 10.34 -1.52
CA ALA A 93 -1.44 11.56 -0.89
C ALA A 93 -2.26 12.79 -1.30
N ASP A 94 -2.62 12.91 -2.58
CA ASP A 94 -3.48 14.00 -3.08
C ASP A 94 -4.87 13.96 -2.42
N ALA A 95 -5.45 12.77 -2.23
CA ALA A 95 -6.73 12.61 -1.53
C ALA A 95 -6.62 13.04 -0.06
N LEU A 96 -5.58 12.61 0.63
CA LEU A 96 -5.32 13.00 2.03
C LEU A 96 -5.08 14.50 2.15
N PHE A 97 -4.33 15.09 1.23
CA PHE A 97 -4.08 16.52 1.16
C PHE A 97 -5.38 17.32 1.00
N LYS A 98 -6.25 16.91 0.06
CA LYS A 98 -7.57 17.54 -0.16
C LYS A 98 -8.49 17.45 1.07
N CYS A 99 -8.35 16.39 1.86
CA CYS A 99 -9.07 16.23 3.13
C CYS A 99 -8.43 17.00 4.30
N GLY A 100 -7.36 17.77 4.07
CA GLY A 100 -6.64 18.51 5.11
C GLY A 100 -5.77 17.64 6.04
N LYS A 101 -5.60 16.36 5.71
CA LYS A 101 -4.82 15.38 6.49
C LYS A 101 -3.35 15.40 6.05
N PHE A 102 -2.68 16.52 6.27
CA PHE A 102 -1.33 16.76 5.73
C PHE A 102 -0.27 15.80 6.27
N ASP A 103 -0.30 15.50 7.57
CA ASP A 103 0.68 14.59 8.18
C ASP A 103 0.53 13.16 7.65
N GLU A 104 -0.71 12.70 7.44
CA GLU A 104 -0.97 11.42 6.81
C GLU A 104 -0.47 11.40 5.36
N ALA A 105 -0.70 12.48 4.59
CA ALA A 105 -0.24 12.60 3.22
C ALA A 105 1.29 12.50 3.10
N LEU A 106 2.02 13.18 3.99
CA LEU A 106 3.48 13.10 4.07
C LEU A 106 3.95 11.69 4.49
N SER A 107 3.25 11.09 5.47
CA SER A 107 3.57 9.74 5.97
C SER A 107 3.52 8.66 4.88
N VAL A 108 2.62 8.77 3.89
CA VAL A 108 2.54 7.80 2.78
C VAL A 108 3.86 7.75 2.00
N TYR A 109 4.41 8.91 1.65
CA TYR A 109 5.68 9.02 0.93
C TYR A 109 6.87 8.59 1.78
N GLU A 110 6.92 9.00 3.05
CA GLU A 110 8.01 8.59 3.95
C GLU A 110 8.08 7.06 4.09
N LYS A 111 6.94 6.40 4.26
CA LYS A 111 6.89 4.93 4.38
C LYS A 111 7.42 4.25 3.12
N ARG A 112 7.07 4.77 1.93
CA ARG A 112 7.57 4.24 0.65
C ARG A 112 9.07 4.42 0.54
N LEU A 113 9.56 5.65 0.74
CA LEU A 113 10.99 5.99 0.60
C LEU A 113 11.87 5.27 1.64
N ARG A 114 11.35 5.01 2.85
CA ARG A 114 12.04 4.17 3.85
C ARG A 114 12.13 2.70 3.44
N LYS A 115 11.13 2.17 2.72
CA LYS A 115 11.14 0.79 2.22
C LYS A 115 12.03 0.65 0.98
N HIS A 116 11.92 1.59 0.05
CA HIS A 116 12.69 1.61 -1.19
C HIS A 116 12.95 3.06 -1.61
N PHE A 117 14.23 3.44 -1.65
CA PHE A 117 14.61 4.76 -2.12
C PHE A 117 14.40 4.87 -3.64
N ASP A 118 13.72 5.94 -4.05
CA ASP A 118 13.42 6.27 -5.43
C ASP A 118 13.53 7.79 -5.59
N ALA A 119 14.43 8.23 -6.47
CA ALA A 119 14.73 9.64 -6.69
C ALA A 119 13.54 10.41 -7.28
N ASP A 120 12.75 9.77 -8.14
CA ASP A 120 11.56 10.38 -8.73
C ASP A 120 10.49 10.56 -7.65
N CYS A 121 10.29 9.53 -6.83
CA CYS A 121 9.40 9.59 -5.67
C CYS A 121 9.85 10.66 -4.66
N MET A 122 11.15 10.81 -4.40
CA MET A 122 11.69 11.84 -3.50
C MET A 122 11.41 13.25 -4.04
N SER A 123 11.57 13.45 -5.35
CA SER A 123 11.28 14.73 -6.00
C SER A 123 9.80 15.12 -5.82
N ILE A 124 8.88 14.17 -6.00
CA ILE A 124 7.45 14.39 -5.77
C ILE A 124 7.17 14.66 -4.28
N PHE A 125 7.84 13.95 -3.38
CA PHE A 125 7.69 14.15 -1.94
C PHE A 125 8.14 15.55 -1.50
N ILE A 126 9.24 16.08 -2.04
CA ILE A 126 9.71 17.45 -1.78
C ILE A 126 8.65 18.48 -2.24
N VAL A 127 8.04 18.28 -3.40
CA VAL A 127 6.95 19.14 -3.89
C VAL A 127 5.75 19.10 -2.95
N LEU A 128 5.39 17.91 -2.43
CA LEU A 128 4.31 17.77 -1.46
C LEU A 128 4.64 18.49 -0.13
N LYS A 129 5.85 18.33 0.41
CA LYS A 129 6.30 19.05 1.62
C LYS A 129 6.16 20.56 1.46
N LYS A 130 6.58 21.12 0.32
CA LYS A 130 6.43 22.54 0.02
C LYS A 130 4.96 22.97 0.01
N LYS A 131 4.07 22.22 -0.65
CA LYS A 131 2.63 22.51 -0.66
C LYS A 131 2.01 22.50 0.74
N VAL A 132 2.38 21.52 1.56
CA VAL A 132 1.92 21.42 2.96
C VAL A 132 2.43 22.63 3.76
N ALA A 133 3.71 22.96 3.63
CA ALA A 133 4.31 24.12 4.31
C ALA A 133 3.58 25.43 3.95
N PHE A 134 3.33 25.69 2.67
CA PHE A 134 2.56 26.88 2.25
C PHE A 134 1.16 26.91 2.84
N THR A 135 0.47 25.76 2.90
CA THR A 135 -0.87 25.69 3.48
C THR A 135 -0.86 25.89 5.00
N SER A 136 0.19 25.44 5.70
CA SER A 136 0.35 25.67 7.14
C SER A 136 0.76 27.12 7.47
N ILE A 137 1.46 27.82 6.56
CA ILE A 137 1.74 29.26 6.69
C ILE A 137 0.42 30.05 6.72
N GLU A 138 -0.52 29.73 5.82
CA GLU A 138 -1.85 30.38 5.79
C GLU A 138 -2.64 30.17 7.10
N LYS A 139 -2.34 29.09 7.84
CA LYS A 139 -2.95 28.76 9.13
C LYS A 139 -2.20 29.34 10.34
N GLY A 140 -1.04 29.97 10.14
CA GLY A 140 -0.22 30.53 11.22
C GLY A 140 0.62 29.51 12.00
N GLU A 141 0.81 28.30 11.48
CA GLU A 141 1.54 27.20 12.14
C GLU A 141 3.06 27.27 11.85
N TYR A 142 3.71 28.39 12.16
CA TYR A 142 5.07 28.69 11.68
C TYR A 142 6.17 27.74 12.19
N GLU A 143 6.04 27.20 13.40
CA GLU A 143 7.02 26.25 13.96
C GLU A 143 7.07 24.96 13.14
N LYS A 144 5.90 24.40 12.82
CA LYS A 144 5.77 23.20 11.99
C LYS A 144 6.24 23.43 10.55
N VAL A 145 6.07 24.64 10.04
CA VAL A 145 6.52 25.02 8.69
C VAL A 145 8.04 25.00 8.57
N ALA A 146 8.76 25.51 9.58
CA ALA A 146 10.21 25.55 9.58
C ALA A 146 10.80 24.14 9.45
N ASP A 147 10.33 23.21 10.27
CA ASP A 147 10.77 21.81 10.24
C ASP A 147 10.49 21.14 8.90
N ILE A 148 9.30 21.37 8.33
CA ILE A 148 8.93 20.77 7.03
C ILE A 148 9.83 21.31 5.92
N LEU A 149 10.11 22.62 5.90
CA LEU A 149 10.95 23.24 4.87
C LEU A 149 12.42 22.83 5.00
N ILE A 150 12.98 22.82 6.21
CA ILE A 150 14.35 22.34 6.45
C ILE A 150 14.48 20.90 5.96
N SER A 151 13.50 20.04 6.29
CA SER A 151 13.51 18.64 5.84
C SER A 151 13.25 18.45 4.33
N ALA A 152 12.81 19.48 3.63
CA ALA A 152 12.60 19.49 2.17
C ALA A 152 13.81 20.01 1.40
N GLU A 153 14.74 20.70 2.07
CA GLU A 153 16.02 21.19 1.55
C GLU A 153 17.18 20.22 1.80
N VAL A 154 16.94 19.08 2.45
CA VAL A 154 17.98 18.06 2.69
C VAL A 154 18.53 17.56 1.36
N ASN A 155 19.80 17.90 1.15
CA ASN A 155 20.60 17.59 -0.01
C ASN A 155 20.85 16.06 -0.07
N PRO A 156 20.50 15.34 -1.15
CA PRO A 156 20.62 13.89 -1.22
C PRO A 156 22.06 13.33 -1.12
N GLU A 157 23.07 14.20 -1.05
CA GLU A 157 24.48 13.83 -0.85
C GLU A 157 24.93 13.75 0.62
N GLU A 158 24.10 14.13 1.60
CA GLU A 158 24.49 14.14 3.03
C GLU A 158 24.12 12.88 3.82
N SER A 159 23.72 11.78 3.16
CA SER A 159 23.39 10.51 3.82
C SER A 159 24.22 9.31 3.33
N GLN A 160 25.49 9.54 2.95
CA GLN A 160 26.49 8.47 2.73
C GLN A 160 27.48 8.37 3.89
#